data_AF-A0A1I2TMQ1-F1
#
_entry.id   AF-A0A1I2TMQ1-F1
#
_cell.length_a   1.000
_cell.length_b   1.000
_cell.length_c   1.000
_cell.angle_alpha   90.00
_cell.angle_beta   90.00
_cell.angle_gamma   90.00
#
_symmetry.space_group_name_H-M   'P 1'
#
loop_
_entity.id
_entity.type
_entity.pdbx_description
1 polymer ?
#
loop_
_entity_poly.entity_id
_entity_poly.type
_entity_poly.pdbx_seq_one_letter_code
_entity_poly.pdbx_strand_id
1 'polypeptide(L)'
;MNTVEQMHLNYPNLFRLVESPGHKAQFKNFFDPPDDNLIGNAYIIPKVEDKWLYIIDEEGRLHIPGGKKEPGEKLMDIVERELMEEAGALVKSYTIIGGWDTYIKNPHLKKEQLPYPHMYMVVGYGIVEPICSPTNPIGAGKTAKVITDSLIKVVSAFTAHGREDLAELYLFANKSGELIN
;
A
#
# COMPACT_ATOMS: atom_id res chain seq x y z
N MET A 1 -3.77 9.24 21.29
CA MET A 1 -3.71 8.02 20.46
C MET A 1 -5.06 7.33 20.54
N ASN A 2 -5.66 6.97 19.39
CA ASN A 2 -6.84 6.10 19.41
C ASN A 2 -6.42 4.71 19.88
N THR A 3 -7.24 4.03 20.67
CA THR A 3 -7.00 2.62 21.01
C THR A 3 -7.14 1.75 19.76
N VAL A 4 -6.54 0.55 19.77
CA VAL A 4 -6.69 -0.42 18.65
C VAL A 4 -8.18 -0.69 18.37
N GLU A 5 -9.00 -0.83 19.41
CA GLU A 5 -10.45 -1.01 19.27
C GLU A 5 -11.12 0.17 18.56
N GLN A 6 -10.74 1.41 18.88
CA GLN A 6 -11.27 2.59 18.19
C GLN A 6 -10.84 2.64 16.72
N MET A 7 -9.63 2.19 16.39
CA MET A 7 -9.19 2.09 14.99
C MET A 7 -10.05 1.09 14.21
N HIS A 8 -10.32 -0.08 14.79
CA HIS A 8 -11.19 -1.09 14.16
C HIS A 8 -12.63 -0.59 13.94
N LEU A 9 -13.14 0.26 14.84
CA LEU A 9 -14.46 0.87 14.68
C LEU A 9 -14.48 1.96 13.61
N ASN A 10 -13.41 2.76 13.50
CA ASN A 10 -13.31 3.86 12.55
C ASN A 10 -12.97 3.38 11.13
N TYR A 11 -12.27 2.25 11.00
CA TYR A 11 -11.79 1.69 9.74
C TYR A 11 -12.11 0.18 9.65
N PRO A 12 -13.41 -0.20 9.67
CA PRO A 12 -13.83 -1.59 9.75
C PRO A 12 -13.47 -2.43 8.52
N ASN A 13 -13.41 -1.84 7.32
CA ASN A 13 -13.05 -2.55 6.10
C ASN A 13 -11.53 -2.77 5.99
N LEU A 14 -10.73 -1.79 6.39
CA LEU A 14 -9.27 -1.88 6.41
C LEU A 14 -8.79 -2.94 7.41
N PHE A 15 -9.29 -2.92 8.64
CA PHE A 15 -8.88 -3.84 9.70
C PHE A 15 -9.61 -5.20 9.66
N ARG A 16 -10.49 -5.41 8.67
CA ARG A 16 -11.21 -6.67 8.48
C ARG A 16 -10.23 -7.82 8.27
N LEU A 17 -10.54 -8.97 8.86
CA LEU A 17 -9.89 -10.22 8.52
C LEU A 17 -10.36 -10.71 7.15
N VAL A 18 -9.42 -10.86 6.21
CA VAL A 18 -9.67 -11.51 4.91
C VAL A 18 -9.13 -12.92 4.97
N GLU A 19 -10.01 -13.91 4.86
CA GLU A 19 -9.64 -15.32 4.97
C GLU A 19 -10.30 -16.15 3.86
N SER A 20 -9.49 -16.97 3.22
CA SER A 20 -9.89 -17.99 2.26
C SER A 20 -9.21 -19.32 2.63
N PRO A 21 -9.59 -20.45 2.02
CA PRO A 21 -8.96 -21.74 2.33
C PRO A 21 -7.44 -21.73 2.20
N GLY A 22 -6.88 -20.93 1.29
CA GLY A 22 -5.44 -20.88 1.03
C GLY A 22 -4.68 -19.70 1.63
N HIS A 23 -5.38 -18.70 2.17
CA HIS A 23 -4.77 -17.40 2.49
C HIS A 23 -5.50 -16.72 3.65
N LYS A 24 -4.76 -16.03 4.51
CA LYS A 24 -5.29 -15.18 5.57
C LYS A 24 -4.49 -13.89 5.62
N ALA A 25 -5.15 -12.74 5.64
CA ALA A 25 -4.50 -11.45 5.81
C ALA A 25 -5.36 -10.52 6.68
N GLN A 26 -4.71 -9.72 7.51
CA GLN A 26 -5.37 -8.66 8.27
C GLN A 26 -4.44 -7.46 8.38
N PHE A 27 -4.96 -6.25 8.14
CA PHE A 27 -4.18 -5.04 8.38
C PHE A 27 -3.88 -4.89 9.87
N LYS A 28 -2.64 -4.51 10.17
CA LYS A 28 -2.15 -4.16 11.51
C LYS A 28 -1.50 -2.80 11.41
N ASN A 29 -1.82 -1.92 12.36
CA ASN A 29 -1.02 -0.72 12.56
C ASN A 29 0.33 -1.13 13.16
N PHE A 30 1.41 -0.57 12.62
CA PHE A 30 2.77 -0.82 13.09
C PHE A 30 3.28 0.44 13.80
N PHE A 31 3.86 0.24 14.99
CA PHE A 31 4.64 1.28 15.67
C PHE A 31 6.12 1.20 15.28
N ASP A 32 6.59 0.00 14.98
CA ASP A 32 7.93 -0.31 14.50
C ASP A 32 7.86 -1.14 13.21
N PRO A 33 8.81 -0.99 12.27
CA PRO A 33 8.87 -1.83 11.07
C PRO A 33 8.98 -3.32 11.44
N PRO A 34 8.35 -4.23 10.67
CA PRO A 34 8.61 -5.66 10.82
C PRO A 34 10.05 -6.01 10.41
N ASP A 35 10.51 -7.22 10.78
CA ASP A 35 11.79 -7.75 10.29
C ASP A 35 11.82 -7.73 8.75
N ASP A 36 12.88 -7.15 8.18
CA ASP A 36 13.10 -7.05 6.74
C ASP A 36 12.99 -8.41 6.02
N ASN A 37 13.30 -9.51 6.70
CA ASN A 37 13.19 -10.87 6.16
C ASN A 37 11.74 -11.37 6.03
N LEU A 38 10.79 -10.71 6.70
CA LEU A 38 9.36 -11.01 6.62
C LEU A 38 8.64 -10.07 5.65
N ILE A 39 9.28 -9.00 5.15
CA ILE A 39 8.70 -8.11 4.16
C ILE A 39 8.68 -8.81 2.80
N GLY A 40 7.49 -9.06 2.27
CA GLY A 40 7.33 -9.58 0.90
C GLY A 40 6.81 -8.53 -0.09
N ASN A 41 6.15 -7.49 0.41
CA ASN A 41 5.69 -6.36 -0.40
C ASN A 41 5.82 -5.05 0.37
N ALA A 42 5.93 -3.95 -0.38
CA ALA A 42 5.88 -2.60 0.17
C ALA A 42 5.00 -1.72 -0.72
N TYR A 43 4.18 -0.89 -0.08
CA TYR A 43 3.29 0.06 -0.73
C TYR A 43 3.42 1.44 -0.11
N ILE A 44 3.04 2.44 -0.89
CA ILE A 44 2.97 3.83 -0.45
C ILE A 44 1.57 4.39 -0.69
N ILE A 45 1.11 5.21 0.25
CA ILE A 45 -0.01 6.15 0.08
C ILE A 45 0.60 7.53 -0.22
N PRO A 46 0.81 7.87 -1.50
CA PRO A 46 1.54 9.05 -1.90
C PRO A 46 0.70 10.32 -1.74
N LYS A 47 1.32 11.34 -1.15
CA LYS A 47 0.77 12.68 -1.01
C LYS A 47 1.59 13.67 -1.84
N VAL A 48 0.90 14.40 -2.71
CA VAL A 48 1.46 15.45 -3.57
C VAL A 48 0.83 16.75 -3.12
N GLU A 49 1.60 17.61 -2.45
CA GLU A 49 1.10 18.82 -1.81
C GLU A 49 -0.10 18.52 -0.86
N ASP A 50 -1.29 19.04 -1.17
CA ASP A 50 -2.53 18.83 -0.43
C ASP A 50 -3.40 17.68 -0.98
N LYS A 51 -2.93 17.00 -2.03
CA LYS A 51 -3.66 15.94 -2.75
C LYS A 51 -3.04 14.56 -2.57
N TRP A 52 -3.81 13.56 -2.92
CA TRP A 52 -3.46 12.15 -2.81
C TRP A 52 -3.39 11.50 -4.18
N LEU A 53 -2.39 10.66 -4.39
CA LEU A 53 -2.14 9.99 -5.66
C LEU A 53 -2.54 8.51 -5.60
N TYR A 54 -3.13 8.02 -6.69
CA TYR A 54 -3.37 6.60 -6.94
C TYR A 54 -3.20 6.30 -8.43
N ILE A 55 -3.08 5.02 -8.78
CA ILE A 55 -2.90 4.58 -10.17
C ILE A 55 -4.10 3.78 -10.65
N ILE A 56 -4.32 3.80 -11.95
CA ILE A 56 -5.31 2.97 -12.64
C ILE A 56 -4.56 2.11 -13.66
N ASP A 57 -4.79 0.81 -13.64
CA ASP A 57 -4.20 -0.12 -14.60
C ASP A 57 -4.93 -0.16 -15.95
N GLU A 58 -4.40 -0.93 -16.91
CA GLU A 58 -5.00 -1.07 -18.25
C GLU A 58 -6.42 -1.66 -18.22
N GLU A 59 -6.78 -2.43 -17.19
CA GLU A 59 -8.13 -2.97 -16.98
C GLU A 59 -9.08 -2.01 -16.26
N GLY A 60 -8.61 -0.81 -15.89
CA GLY A 60 -9.42 0.20 -15.20
C GLY A 60 -9.55 -0.04 -13.69
N ARG A 61 -8.73 -0.91 -13.10
CA ARG A 61 -8.71 -1.16 -11.66
C ARG A 61 -7.83 -0.15 -10.95
N LEU A 62 -8.28 0.30 -9.78
CA LEU A 62 -7.58 1.28 -8.95
C LEU A 62 -6.61 0.58 -7.99
N HIS A 63 -5.38 1.08 -7.93
CA HIS A 63 -4.33 0.58 -7.04
C HIS A 63 -3.59 1.72 -6.35
N ILE A 64 -2.87 1.36 -5.29
CA ILE A 64 -1.87 2.20 -4.64
C ILE A 64 -0.49 1.78 -5.16
N PRO A 65 0.48 2.71 -5.36
CA PRO A 65 1.78 2.31 -5.85
C PRO A 65 2.50 1.37 -4.89
N GLY A 66 3.18 0.37 -5.44
CA GLY A 66 3.95 -0.60 -4.69
C GLY A 66 3.83 -2.02 -5.20
N GLY A 67 4.73 -2.87 -4.74
CA GLY A 67 4.88 -4.19 -5.33
C GLY A 67 5.72 -5.14 -4.52
N LYS A 68 6.26 -6.13 -5.23
CA LYS A 68 6.94 -7.29 -4.65
C LYS A 68 8.38 -6.92 -4.31
N LYS A 69 8.88 -7.42 -3.19
CA LYS A 69 10.32 -7.39 -2.88
C LYS A 69 11.11 -8.23 -3.89
N GLU A 70 12.12 -7.61 -4.51
CA GLU A 70 13.10 -8.26 -5.36
C GLU A 70 14.37 -8.68 -4.57
N PRO A 71 15.19 -9.61 -5.10
CA PRO A 71 16.39 -10.07 -4.41
C PRO A 71 17.36 -8.93 -4.06
N GLY A 72 17.68 -8.81 -2.78
CA GLY A 72 18.64 -7.82 -2.26
C GLY A 72 18.04 -6.47 -1.91
N GLU A 73 16.76 -6.21 -2.24
CA GLU A 73 16.08 -4.96 -1.87
C GLU A 73 15.85 -4.86 -0.36
N LYS A 74 15.94 -3.63 0.14
CA LYS A 74 15.36 -3.22 1.43
C LYS A 74 14.02 -2.55 1.20
N LEU A 75 13.29 -2.28 2.29
CA LEU A 75 11.96 -1.66 2.23
C LEU A 75 11.92 -0.40 1.34
N MET A 76 12.88 0.51 1.52
CA MET A 76 12.91 1.76 0.74
C MET A 76 13.23 1.54 -0.73
N ASP A 77 14.08 0.57 -1.07
CA ASP A 77 14.40 0.26 -2.47
C ASP A 77 13.14 -0.15 -3.25
N ILE A 78 12.27 -0.97 -2.62
CA ILE A 78 10.99 -1.39 -3.19
C ILE A 78 10.10 -0.16 -3.42
N VAL A 79 9.93 0.69 -2.41
CA VAL A 79 9.01 1.84 -2.48
C VAL A 79 9.48 2.84 -3.53
N GLU A 80 10.77 3.13 -3.60
CA GLU A 80 11.34 4.07 -4.58
C GLU A 80 11.23 3.53 -6.01
N ARG A 81 11.56 2.25 -6.22
CA ARG A 81 11.46 1.60 -7.53
C ARG A 81 10.01 1.57 -8.02
N GLU A 82 9.10 1.01 -7.23
CA GLU A 82 7.70 0.83 -7.63
C GLU A 82 7.01 2.18 -7.85
N LEU A 83 7.26 3.18 -6.99
CA LEU A 83 6.70 4.51 -7.18
C LEU A 83 7.21 5.18 -8.48
N MET A 84 8.50 5.02 -8.79
CA MET A 84 9.05 5.52 -10.05
C MET A 84 8.43 4.80 -11.25
N GLU A 85 8.32 3.47 -11.18
CA GLU A 85 7.80 2.64 -12.26
C GLU A 85 6.33 2.91 -12.55
N GLU A 86 5.50 2.98 -11.52
CA GLU A 86 4.05 3.08 -11.63
C GLU A 86 3.52 4.51 -11.65
N ALA A 87 4.24 5.48 -11.06
CA ALA A 87 3.77 6.85 -10.94
C ALA A 87 4.74 7.92 -11.46
N GLY A 88 5.98 7.55 -11.83
CA GLY A 88 7.00 8.51 -12.28
C GLY A 88 7.34 9.56 -11.22
N ALA A 89 7.33 9.16 -9.93
CA ALA A 89 7.48 10.07 -8.80
C ALA A 89 8.65 9.69 -7.88
N LEU A 90 9.26 10.70 -7.26
CA LEU A 90 10.29 10.54 -6.24
C LEU A 90 9.69 10.53 -4.84
N VAL A 91 10.19 9.66 -3.97
CA VAL A 91 9.87 9.67 -2.54
C VAL A 91 10.63 10.80 -1.86
N LYS A 92 9.93 11.67 -1.11
CA LYS A 92 10.55 12.73 -0.28
C LYS A 92 10.50 12.40 1.20
N SER A 93 9.47 11.68 1.62
CA SER A 93 9.38 11.09 2.95
C SER A 93 8.61 9.79 2.86
N TYR A 94 8.85 8.89 3.82
CA TYR A 94 8.09 7.66 3.96
C TYR A 94 7.97 7.31 5.44
N THR A 95 6.74 7.17 5.91
CA THR A 95 6.44 6.76 7.28
C THR A 95 5.53 5.55 7.23
N ILE A 96 5.97 4.45 7.83
CA ILE A 96 5.17 3.23 7.95
C ILE A 96 3.95 3.52 8.82
N ILE A 97 2.79 3.11 8.34
CA ILE A 97 1.52 3.24 9.07
C ILE A 97 0.93 1.87 9.42
N GLY A 98 1.44 0.81 8.80
CA GLY A 98 1.00 -0.55 9.06
C GLY A 98 1.33 -1.48 7.92
N GLY A 99 0.58 -2.56 7.83
CA GLY A 99 0.67 -3.52 6.75
C GLY A 99 -0.25 -4.70 6.96
N TRP A 100 -0.44 -5.49 5.92
CA TRP A 100 -1.18 -6.74 6.04
C TRP A 100 -0.28 -7.84 6.58
N ASP A 101 -0.65 -8.35 7.75
CA ASP A 101 -0.10 -9.56 8.38
C ASP A 101 -0.68 -10.78 7.67
N THR A 102 0.13 -11.43 6.84
CA THR A 102 -0.33 -12.37 5.82
C THR A 102 0.24 -13.77 6.01
N TYR A 103 -0.64 -14.77 6.04
CA TYR A 103 -0.33 -16.19 6.12
C TYR A 103 -0.81 -16.94 4.89
N ILE A 104 0.11 -17.62 4.21
CA ILE A 104 -0.15 -18.51 3.09
C ILE A 104 -0.34 -19.92 3.63
N LYS A 105 -1.60 -20.36 3.71
CA LYS A 105 -1.97 -21.67 4.27
C LYS A 105 -1.75 -22.81 3.29
N ASN A 106 -1.99 -22.57 2.00
CA ASN A 106 -1.80 -23.56 0.96
C ASN A 106 -0.38 -23.46 0.38
N PRO A 107 0.50 -24.47 0.56
CA PRO A 107 1.87 -24.45 0.02
C PRO A 107 1.93 -24.30 -1.51
N HIS A 108 0.88 -24.70 -2.24
CA HIS A 108 0.81 -24.51 -3.70
C HIS A 108 0.67 -23.04 -4.12
N LEU A 109 0.32 -22.14 -3.20
CA LEU A 109 0.26 -20.69 -3.43
C LEU A 109 1.58 -19.99 -3.07
N LYS A 110 2.59 -20.74 -2.62
CA LYS A 110 3.91 -20.17 -2.34
C LYS A 110 4.48 -19.55 -3.63
N LYS A 111 4.88 -18.28 -3.54
CA LYS A 111 5.63 -17.61 -4.59
C LYS A 111 7.12 -17.73 -4.30
N GLU A 112 7.91 -17.99 -5.33
CA GLU A 112 9.36 -17.99 -5.20
C GLU A 112 9.86 -16.62 -4.73
N GLN A 113 10.87 -16.64 -3.85
CA GLN A 113 11.54 -15.46 -3.28
C GLN A 113 10.71 -14.63 -2.28
N LEU A 114 9.48 -15.03 -1.95
CA LEU A 114 8.72 -14.40 -0.86
C LEU A 114 8.84 -15.16 0.45
N PRO A 115 8.76 -14.46 1.60
CA PRO A 115 8.69 -15.10 2.90
C PRO A 115 7.46 -16.03 2.98
N TYR A 116 7.65 -17.20 3.58
CA TYR A 116 6.64 -18.25 3.66
C TYR A 116 6.82 -19.02 4.98
N PRO A 117 5.73 -19.43 5.67
CA PRO A 117 4.32 -19.22 5.31
C PRO A 117 3.80 -17.84 5.71
N HIS A 118 4.59 -17.05 6.42
CA HIS A 118 4.22 -15.77 7.00
C HIS A 118 5.02 -14.64 6.37
N MET A 119 4.33 -13.55 6.02
CA MET A 119 4.94 -12.35 5.46
C MET A 119 4.12 -11.11 5.79
N TYR A 120 4.75 -9.95 5.67
CA TYR A 120 4.10 -8.65 5.73
C TYR A 120 4.06 -7.98 4.36
N MET A 121 2.91 -7.38 4.07
CA MET A 121 2.75 -6.41 2.99
C MET A 121 2.72 -5.03 3.65
N VAL A 122 3.88 -4.38 3.72
CA VAL A 122 4.06 -3.12 4.46
C VAL A 122 3.45 -1.96 3.69
N VAL A 123 2.83 -1.02 4.41
CA VAL A 123 2.30 0.22 3.86
C VAL A 123 2.80 1.41 4.67
N GLY A 124 3.27 2.42 3.97
CA GLY A 124 3.55 3.73 4.54
C GLY A 124 2.80 4.82 3.79
N TYR A 125 2.69 6.00 4.38
CA TYR A 125 2.36 7.21 3.65
C TYR A 125 3.62 8.04 3.45
N GLY A 126 3.65 8.85 2.39
CA GLY A 126 4.84 9.63 2.09
C GLY A 126 4.54 10.86 1.25
N ILE A 127 5.31 11.92 1.46
CA ILE A 127 5.35 13.05 0.53
C ILE A 127 6.11 12.60 -0.70
N VAL A 128 5.57 12.85 -1.88
CA VAL A 128 6.19 12.49 -3.16
C VAL A 128 6.19 13.66 -4.13
N GLU A 129 7.10 13.62 -5.09
CA GLU A 129 7.22 14.59 -6.17
C GLU A 129 7.10 13.88 -7.51
N PRO A 130 5.98 14.03 -8.25
CA PRO A 130 5.87 13.55 -9.63
C PRO A 130 6.86 14.30 -10.52
N ILE A 131 7.71 13.56 -11.24
CA ILE A 131 8.78 14.14 -12.09
C ILE A 131 8.71 13.68 -13.55
N CYS A 132 8.04 12.58 -13.84
CA CYS A 132 7.88 12.05 -15.19
C CYS A 132 6.60 11.21 -15.32
N SER A 133 6.37 10.64 -16.50
CA SER A 133 5.33 9.62 -16.68
C SER A 133 5.81 8.27 -16.14
N PRO A 134 4.89 7.36 -15.74
CA PRO A 134 5.22 5.99 -15.35
C PRO A 134 6.12 5.32 -16.40
N THR A 135 7.18 4.64 -15.96
CA THR A 135 8.12 3.98 -16.88
C THR A 135 7.58 2.63 -17.38
N ASN A 136 6.66 2.00 -16.63
CA ASN A 136 5.98 0.75 -17.00
C ASN A 136 6.92 -0.33 -17.56
N PRO A 137 7.89 -0.84 -16.76
CA PRO A 137 8.83 -1.84 -17.24
C PRO A 137 8.14 -3.16 -17.61
N ILE A 138 8.80 -3.95 -18.46
CA ILE A 138 8.29 -5.25 -18.89
C ILE A 138 8.19 -6.20 -17.69
N GLY A 139 7.00 -6.74 -17.45
CA GLY A 139 6.75 -7.71 -16.37
C GLY A 139 6.16 -7.11 -15.09
N ALA A 140 6.08 -5.78 -14.99
CA ALA A 140 5.39 -5.08 -13.91
C ALA A 140 3.90 -4.86 -14.24
N GLY A 141 3.12 -4.47 -13.23
CA GLY A 141 1.78 -3.95 -13.44
C GLY A 141 1.84 -2.70 -14.33
N LYS A 142 1.00 -2.62 -15.35
CA LYS A 142 1.00 -1.48 -16.27
C LYS A 142 0.05 -0.40 -15.80
N THR A 143 0.60 0.76 -15.49
CA THR A 143 -0.18 1.96 -15.17
C THR A 143 -0.65 2.63 -16.45
N ALA A 144 -1.98 2.69 -16.61
CA ALA A 144 -2.63 3.44 -17.68
C ALA A 144 -2.81 4.91 -17.30
N LYS A 145 -3.10 5.21 -16.02
CA LYS A 145 -3.30 6.59 -15.54
C LYS A 145 -2.77 6.77 -14.13
N VAL A 146 -2.14 7.92 -13.90
CA VAL A 146 -1.81 8.44 -12.57
C VAL A 146 -2.83 9.52 -12.24
N ILE A 147 -3.54 9.37 -11.12
CA ILE A 147 -4.55 10.32 -10.66
C ILE A 147 -4.03 11.01 -9.40
N THR A 148 -4.18 12.33 -9.32
CA THR A 148 -3.90 13.12 -8.12
C THR A 148 -5.11 14.00 -7.81
N ASP A 149 -5.77 13.76 -6.69
CA ASP A 149 -7.00 14.49 -6.34
C ASP A 149 -7.17 14.68 -4.82
N SER A 150 -8.20 15.42 -4.43
CA SER A 150 -8.54 15.62 -3.01
C SER A 150 -8.91 14.31 -2.32
N LEU A 151 -8.66 14.22 -1.01
CA LEU A 151 -8.95 13.03 -0.21
C LEU A 151 -10.39 12.53 -0.40
N ILE A 152 -11.37 13.44 -0.41
CA ILE A 152 -12.79 13.11 -0.57
C ILE A 152 -13.06 12.39 -1.89
N LYS A 153 -12.43 12.83 -2.98
CA LYS A 153 -12.62 12.23 -4.29
C LYS A 153 -11.89 10.90 -4.43
N VAL A 154 -10.69 10.77 -3.84
CA VAL A 154 -9.97 9.49 -3.80
C VAL A 154 -10.78 8.45 -3.04
N VAL A 155 -11.29 8.79 -1.85
CA VAL A 155 -12.15 7.93 -1.03
C VAL A 155 -13.42 7.54 -1.80
N SER A 156 -14.09 8.52 -2.43
CA SER A 156 -15.27 8.27 -3.26
C SER A 156 -14.96 7.33 -4.44
N ALA A 157 -13.81 7.50 -5.09
CA ALA A 157 -13.39 6.67 -6.22
C ALA A 157 -13.18 5.22 -5.80
N PHE A 158 -12.38 4.95 -4.76
CA PHE A 158 -12.16 3.59 -4.27
C PHE A 158 -13.45 2.93 -3.76
N THR A 159 -14.30 3.68 -3.05
CA THR A 159 -15.61 3.18 -2.60
C THR A 159 -16.50 2.78 -3.78
N ALA A 160 -16.57 3.61 -4.83
CA ALA A 160 -17.37 3.31 -6.02
C ALA A 160 -16.87 2.07 -6.81
N HIS A 161 -15.62 1.65 -6.59
CA HIS A 161 -15.02 0.46 -7.20
C HIS A 161 -15.01 -0.76 -6.25
N GLY A 162 -15.72 -0.70 -5.12
CA GLY A 162 -15.80 -1.80 -4.15
C GLY A 162 -14.47 -2.07 -3.43
N ARG A 163 -13.68 -1.01 -3.23
CA ARG A 163 -12.38 -1.02 -2.53
C ARG A 163 -12.44 -0.14 -1.29
N GLU A 164 -13.46 -0.35 -0.46
CA GLU A 164 -13.65 0.35 0.81
C GLU A 164 -12.44 0.17 1.74
N ASP A 165 -11.72 -0.95 1.63
CA ASP A 165 -10.45 -1.21 2.31
C ASP A 165 -9.39 -0.15 1.99
N LEU A 166 -9.21 0.18 0.70
CA LEU A 166 -8.26 1.21 0.29
C LEU A 166 -8.80 2.61 0.54
N ALA A 167 -10.11 2.83 0.40
CA ALA A 167 -10.73 4.10 0.77
C ALA A 167 -10.43 4.46 2.24
N GLU A 168 -10.61 3.48 3.14
CA GLU A 168 -10.26 3.64 4.56
C GLU A 168 -8.75 3.76 4.80
N LEU A 169 -7.90 3.12 3.99
CA LEU A 169 -6.45 3.28 4.07
C LEU A 169 -6.01 4.72 3.78
N TYR A 170 -6.61 5.41 2.82
CA TYR A 170 -6.35 6.84 2.59
C TYR A 170 -6.80 7.72 3.78
N LEU A 171 -7.96 7.43 4.37
CA LEU A 171 -8.44 8.13 5.57
C LEU A 171 -7.50 7.89 6.77
N PHE A 172 -7.04 6.65 6.93
CA PHE A 172 -6.10 6.26 7.97
C PHE A 172 -4.73 6.93 7.79
N ALA A 173 -4.21 6.97 6.56
CA ALA A 173 -2.98 7.67 6.21
C ALA A 173 -3.09 9.19 6.48
N ASN A 174 -4.20 9.82 6.09
CA ASN A 174 -4.42 11.24 6.38
C ASN A 174 -4.39 11.50 7.89
N LYS A 175 -5.08 10.66 8.67
CA LYS A 175 -5.10 10.82 10.13
C LYS A 175 -3.73 10.59 10.76
N SER A 176 -2.96 9.64 10.23
CA SER A 176 -1.60 9.36 10.68
C SER A 176 -0.66 10.52 10.40
N GLY A 177 -0.81 11.20 9.25
CA GLY A 177 -0.04 12.40 8.93
C GLY A 177 -0.36 13.62 9.80
N GLU A 178 -1.62 13.76 10.26
CA GLU A 178 -2.01 14.81 11.22
C GLU A 178 -1.42 14.62 12.62
N LEU A 179 -0.97 13.40 12.98
CA LEU A 179 -0.43 13.10 14.31
C LEU A 179 1.08 13.32 14.41
N ILE A 180 1.76 13.52 13.28
CA ILE A 180 3.22 13.60 13.17
C ILE A 180 3.67 15.05 12.87
N ASN A 181 2.75 15.90 12.40
CA ASN A 181 2.96 17.35 12.20
C ASN A 181 2.38 18.16 13.36
#